data_AF-A0AA89BYK3-F1
#
_entry.id   AF-A0AA89BYK3-F1
#
_cell.length_a   1.000
_cell.length_b   1.000
_cell.length_c   1.000
_cell.angle_alpha   90.00
_cell.angle_beta   90.00
_cell.angle_gamma   90.00
#
_symmetry.space_group_name_H-M   'P 1'
#
loop_
_entity.id
_entity.type
_entity.pdbx_description
1 polymer ?
#
loop_
_entity_poly.entity_id
_entity_poly.type
_entity_poly.pdbx_seq_one_letter_code
_entity_poly.pdbx_strand_id
1 'polypeptide(L)'
;MKSICLDFYFPRLIAFAERAWHNASWEKSFKTRQNVNEDYPVPDYKSRDADWARVASIIGHRELKRLEAYGVNPRIPPPGARNMTYVKDNITKNVLHTDVAYPGLVPQVSGGKNKWADIKPATDITKLNMQTLIFRTRNAANSRYSVEDKYVLEQPKNVLERLVEAGLINAPSGMGIPPGFETSTSTQKKSAGTGNPSSSSQTNTG
;
A
#
# COMPACT_ATOMS: atom_id res chain seq x y z
N MET A 1 -20.64 0.20 -31.46
CA MET A 1 -20.16 1.56 -31.11
C MET A 1 -19.32 1.49 -29.84
N LYS A 2 -18.28 2.31 -29.68
CA LYS A 2 -17.42 2.31 -28.47
C LYS A 2 -18.07 3.17 -27.37
N SER A 3 -18.45 2.58 -26.24
CA SER A 3 -19.16 3.26 -25.12
C SER A 3 -18.30 4.24 -24.28
N ILE A 4 -17.26 4.84 -24.87
CA ILE A 4 -16.18 5.60 -24.21
C ILE A 4 -16.65 6.72 -23.27
N CYS A 5 -17.84 7.28 -23.48
CA CYS A 5 -18.35 8.38 -22.67
C CYS A 5 -18.72 7.97 -21.24
N LEU A 6 -19.32 6.79 -21.03
CA LEU A 6 -19.87 6.40 -19.72
C LEU A 6 -18.80 5.85 -18.76
N ASP A 7 -17.76 5.22 -19.29
CA ASP A 7 -16.60 4.73 -18.53
C ASP A 7 -15.88 5.86 -17.75
N PHE A 8 -15.99 7.13 -18.19
CA PHE A 8 -15.38 8.24 -17.45
C PHE A 8 -16.14 8.60 -16.16
N TYR A 9 -17.47 8.53 -16.19
CA TYR A 9 -18.35 8.98 -15.11
C TYR A 9 -18.68 7.87 -14.10
N PHE A 10 -18.94 6.65 -14.56
CA PHE A 10 -19.30 5.54 -13.67
C PHE A 10 -18.06 4.76 -13.18
N PRO A 11 -17.98 4.40 -11.89
CA PRO A 11 -19.04 4.49 -10.86
C PRO A 11 -19.09 5.81 -10.07
N ARG A 12 -18.18 6.77 -10.29
CA ARG A 12 -18.05 8.00 -9.48
C ARG A 12 -19.34 8.83 -9.37
N LEU A 13 -20.18 8.83 -10.42
CA LEU A 13 -21.48 9.51 -10.41
C LEU A 13 -22.45 8.97 -9.33
N ILE A 14 -22.33 7.70 -8.92
CA ILE A 14 -23.14 7.12 -7.83
C ILE A 14 -22.74 7.74 -6.49
N ALA A 15 -21.44 7.90 -6.23
CA ALA A 15 -20.94 8.55 -5.02
C ALA A 15 -21.34 10.03 -4.96
N PHE A 16 -21.37 10.71 -6.12
CA PHE A 16 -21.91 12.06 -6.24
C PHE A 16 -23.42 12.11 -5.90
N ALA A 17 -24.22 11.20 -6.46
CA ALA A 17 -25.66 11.14 -6.19
C ALA A 17 -25.97 10.87 -4.70
N GLU A 18 -25.23 9.96 -4.05
CA GLU A 18 -25.33 9.74 -2.60
C GLU A 18 -25.09 11.03 -1.81
N ARG A 19 -24.05 11.82 -2.15
CA ARG A 19 -23.77 13.10 -1.46
C ARG A 19 -24.74 14.23 -1.82
N ALA A 20 -25.30 14.23 -3.02
CA ALA A 20 -26.31 15.20 -3.42
C ALA A 20 -27.66 14.98 -2.71
N TRP A 21 -27.94 13.76 -2.25
CA TRP A 21 -29.21 13.39 -1.62
C TRP A 21 -29.11 13.20 -0.09
N HIS A 22 -28.00 12.70 0.44
CA HIS A 22 -27.85 12.32 1.84
C HIS A 22 -26.77 13.16 2.57
N ASN A 23 -27.22 14.00 3.51
CA ASN A 23 -26.34 14.72 4.44
C ASN A 23 -25.88 13.80 5.59
N ALA A 24 -24.61 13.41 5.61
CA ALA A 24 -24.08 12.58 6.69
C ALA A 24 -23.71 13.39 7.94
N SER A 25 -23.78 12.73 9.11
CA SER A 25 -23.43 13.33 10.41
C SER A 25 -22.02 13.93 10.45
N TRP A 26 -21.05 13.26 9.81
CA TRP A 26 -19.66 13.68 9.75
C TRP A 26 -19.46 14.99 8.98
N GLU A 27 -20.34 15.38 8.07
CA GLU A 27 -20.22 16.63 7.29
C GLU A 27 -20.25 17.87 8.21
N LYS A 28 -20.99 17.79 9.32
CA LYS A 28 -21.11 18.86 10.34
C LYS A 28 -19.88 18.99 11.25
N SER A 29 -18.94 18.05 11.18
CA SER A 29 -17.66 18.12 11.91
C SER A 29 -16.63 19.03 11.25
N PHE A 30 -16.78 19.30 9.95
CA PHE A 30 -15.92 20.22 9.21
C PHE A 30 -16.26 21.66 9.59
N LYS A 31 -15.44 22.23 10.49
CA LYS A 31 -15.56 23.61 10.98
C LYS A 31 -14.28 24.38 10.68
N THR A 32 -14.41 25.67 10.41
CA THR A 32 -13.26 26.58 10.41
C THR A 32 -12.89 26.93 11.85
N ARG A 33 -11.61 27.08 12.16
CA ARG A 33 -11.15 27.65 13.45
C ARG A 33 -11.77 29.03 13.64
N GLN A 34 -12.21 29.37 14.86
CA GLN A 34 -12.80 30.68 15.11
C GLN A 34 -11.70 31.71 15.43
N ASN A 35 -10.67 31.28 16.16
CA ASN A 35 -9.52 32.11 16.49
C ASN A 35 -8.21 31.58 15.86
N VAL A 36 -7.23 32.47 15.67
CA VAL A 36 -5.91 32.12 15.12
C VAL A 36 -5.08 31.29 16.10
N ASN A 37 -5.35 31.44 17.40
CA ASN A 37 -4.66 30.78 18.51
C ASN A 37 -5.30 29.43 18.92
N GLU A 38 -6.35 28.99 18.21
CA GLU A 38 -6.97 27.69 18.41
C GLU A 38 -6.39 26.65 17.45
N ASP A 39 -6.25 25.42 17.92
CA ASP A 39 -5.99 24.27 17.06
C ASP A 39 -7.12 24.09 16.03
N TYR A 40 -6.76 23.59 14.85
CA TYR A 40 -7.78 23.27 13.85
C TYR A 40 -8.68 22.14 14.37
N PRO A 41 -10.02 22.33 14.35
CA PRO A 41 -10.93 21.28 14.77
C PRO A 41 -10.77 20.06 13.84
N VAL A 42 -10.41 18.92 14.42
CA VAL A 42 -10.20 17.68 13.66
C VAL A 42 -11.57 17.14 13.22
N PRO A 43 -11.83 17.01 11.90
CA PRO A 43 -13.07 16.41 11.40
C PRO A 43 -13.19 14.94 11.81
N ASP A 44 -14.43 14.43 11.87
CA ASP A 44 -14.69 13.02 12.16
C ASP A 44 -14.40 12.12 10.95
N TYR A 45 -13.11 11.92 10.71
CA TYR A 45 -12.59 11.03 9.67
C TYR A 45 -13.03 9.58 9.88
N LYS A 46 -13.23 9.13 11.12
CA LYS A 46 -13.64 7.76 11.43
C LYS A 46 -15.05 7.49 10.91
N SER A 47 -16.00 8.39 11.17
CA SER A 47 -17.37 8.26 10.64
C SER A 47 -17.42 8.47 9.12
N ARG A 48 -16.60 9.37 8.56
CA ARG A 48 -16.44 9.55 7.11
C ARG A 48 -15.98 8.26 6.43
N ASP A 49 -14.94 7.63 6.96
CA ASP A 49 -14.31 6.47 6.34
C ASP A 49 -15.18 5.20 6.48
N ALA A 50 -15.91 5.07 7.60
CA ALA A 50 -16.93 4.04 7.77
C ALA A 50 -18.11 4.22 6.78
N ASP A 51 -18.57 5.46 6.60
CA ASP A 51 -19.63 5.79 5.63
C ASP A 51 -19.18 5.51 4.18
N TRP A 52 -17.95 5.87 3.84
CA TRP A 52 -17.35 5.53 2.54
C TRP A 52 -17.23 4.02 2.34
N ALA A 53 -16.75 3.25 3.33
CA ALA A 53 -16.62 1.80 3.22
C ALA A 53 -17.98 1.12 2.93
N ARG A 54 -19.05 1.59 3.59
CA ARG A 54 -20.44 1.18 3.31
C ARG A 54 -20.83 1.49 1.86
N VAL A 55 -20.63 2.72 1.39
CA VAL A 55 -21.00 3.13 0.01
C VAL A 55 -20.20 2.36 -1.05
N ALA A 56 -18.88 2.22 -0.86
CA ALA A 56 -18.00 1.49 -1.78
C ALA A 56 -18.37 0.00 -1.87
N SER A 57 -18.73 -0.62 -0.74
CA SER A 57 -19.24 -2.00 -0.70
C SER A 57 -20.56 -2.16 -1.46
N ILE A 58 -21.52 -1.23 -1.28
CA ILE A 58 -22.78 -1.23 -2.04
C ILE A 58 -22.53 -1.09 -3.55
N ILE A 59 -21.63 -0.18 -3.95
CA ILE A 59 -21.25 0.01 -5.36
C ILE A 59 -20.68 -1.29 -5.93
N GLY A 60 -19.67 -1.88 -5.28
CA GLY A 60 -18.94 -3.03 -5.79
C GLY A 60 -19.75 -4.33 -5.84
N HIS A 61 -20.55 -4.62 -4.81
CA HIS A 61 -21.36 -5.84 -4.77
C HIS A 61 -22.67 -5.75 -5.57
N ARG A 62 -23.28 -4.56 -5.72
CA ARG A 62 -24.64 -4.41 -6.26
C ARG A 62 -24.73 -3.50 -7.48
N GLU A 63 -24.28 -2.24 -7.37
CA GLU A 63 -24.56 -1.26 -8.43
C GLU A 63 -23.73 -1.47 -9.69
N LEU A 64 -22.47 -1.92 -9.58
CA LEU A 64 -21.67 -2.27 -10.76
C LEU A 64 -22.35 -3.36 -11.61
N LYS A 65 -22.88 -4.41 -10.98
CA LYS A 65 -23.63 -5.48 -11.67
C LYS A 65 -24.91 -4.98 -12.33
N ARG A 66 -25.60 -4.02 -11.71
CA ARG A 66 -26.80 -3.38 -12.29
C ARG A 66 -26.47 -2.53 -13.50
N LEU A 67 -25.41 -1.71 -13.43
CA LEU A 67 -24.94 -0.92 -14.58
C LEU A 67 -24.60 -1.83 -15.77
N GLU A 68 -23.87 -2.92 -15.53
CA GLU A 68 -23.55 -3.91 -16.58
C GLU A 68 -24.81 -4.56 -17.18
N ALA A 69 -25.84 -4.85 -16.37
CA ALA A 69 -27.12 -5.37 -16.84
C ALA A 69 -27.91 -4.38 -17.71
N TYR A 70 -27.74 -3.06 -17.51
CA TYR A 70 -28.30 -2.00 -18.36
C TYR A 70 -27.39 -1.63 -19.56
N GLY A 71 -26.35 -2.41 -19.85
CA GLY A 71 -25.41 -2.14 -20.95
C GLY A 71 -24.46 -0.95 -20.71
N VAL A 72 -24.43 -0.42 -19.48
CA VAL A 72 -23.44 0.59 -19.07
C VAL A 72 -22.14 -0.11 -18.69
N ASN A 73 -21.02 0.42 -19.17
CA ASN A 73 -19.68 -0.11 -18.95
C ASN A 73 -18.95 0.71 -17.86
N PRO A 74 -19.18 0.49 -16.55
CA PRO A 74 -18.46 1.24 -15.52
C PRO A 74 -16.96 0.98 -15.58
N ARG A 75 -16.13 1.97 -15.24
CA ARG A 75 -14.68 1.79 -15.16
C ARG A 75 -14.31 0.88 -13.99
N ILE A 76 -13.55 -0.17 -14.28
CA ILE A 76 -12.95 -1.05 -13.27
C ILE A 76 -11.55 -0.52 -12.94
N PRO A 77 -11.27 -0.10 -11.70
CA PRO A 77 -9.93 0.35 -11.30
C PRO A 77 -8.95 -0.83 -11.16
N PRO A 78 -7.64 -0.64 -11.45
CA PRO A 78 -6.62 -1.63 -11.11
C PRO A 78 -6.55 -1.82 -9.58
N PRO A 79 -6.04 -2.97 -9.10
CA PRO A 79 -5.95 -3.23 -7.67
C PRO A 79 -4.71 -2.56 -7.08
N GLY A 80 -4.78 -2.17 -5.82
CA GLY A 80 -3.59 -1.82 -5.05
C GLY A 80 -2.82 -3.08 -4.67
N ALA A 81 -1.49 -3.01 -4.72
CA ALA A 81 -0.59 -4.08 -4.28
C ALA A 81 0.55 -3.52 -3.44
N ARG A 82 0.90 -4.19 -2.34
CA ARG A 82 2.12 -3.93 -1.55
C ARG A 82 2.74 -5.23 -1.07
N ASN A 83 4.04 -5.42 -1.30
CA ASN A 83 4.81 -6.47 -0.65
C ASN A 83 5.16 -6.04 0.78
N MET A 84 4.98 -6.91 1.76
CA MET A 84 5.28 -6.61 3.17
C MET A 84 5.97 -7.80 3.83
N THR A 85 7.12 -7.53 4.45
CA THR A 85 7.94 -8.55 5.11
C THR A 85 7.56 -8.66 6.57
N TYR A 86 7.27 -9.88 7.00
CA TYR A 86 6.94 -10.22 8.38
C TYR A 86 8.02 -11.12 8.95
N VAL A 87 8.69 -10.68 10.01
CA VAL A 87 9.65 -11.49 10.77
C VAL A 87 8.97 -11.92 12.07
N LYS A 88 8.89 -13.23 12.30
CA LYS A 88 8.40 -13.79 13.57
C LYS A 88 9.14 -15.09 13.86
N ASP A 89 9.64 -15.25 15.08
CA ASP A 89 10.30 -16.47 15.57
C ASP A 89 11.45 -16.96 14.65
N ASN A 90 12.27 -16.02 14.16
CA ASN A 90 13.33 -16.21 13.15
C ASN A 90 12.87 -16.70 11.76
N ILE A 91 11.56 -16.74 11.50
CA ILE A 91 11.00 -17.03 10.17
C ILE A 91 10.64 -15.70 9.49
N THR A 92 11.26 -15.44 8.34
CA THR A 92 10.91 -14.34 7.45
C THR A 92 9.85 -14.79 6.45
N LYS A 93 8.74 -14.06 6.35
CA LYS A 93 7.69 -14.27 5.36
C LYS A 93 7.44 -13.00 4.55
N ASN A 94 7.37 -13.15 3.23
CA ASN A 94 6.96 -12.06 2.34
C ASN A 94 5.49 -12.27 2.01
N VAL A 95 4.64 -11.33 2.41
CA VAL A 95 3.19 -11.37 2.20
C VAL A 95 2.80 -10.22 1.30
N LEU A 96 2.22 -10.57 0.16
CA LEU A 96 1.64 -9.63 -0.78
C LEU A 96 0.24 -9.26 -0.30
N HIS A 97 0.07 -8.01 0.12
CA HIS A 97 -1.23 -7.43 0.38
C HIS A 97 -1.81 -6.84 -0.90
N THR A 98 -3.07 -7.16 -1.17
CA THR A 98 -3.82 -6.59 -2.30
C THR A 98 -5.16 -6.04 -1.83
N ASP A 99 -5.61 -4.97 -2.50
CA ASP A 99 -6.89 -4.33 -2.20
C ASP A 99 -7.54 -3.76 -3.47
N VAL A 100 -8.85 -3.52 -3.42
CA VAL A 100 -9.64 -3.00 -4.54
C VAL A 100 -10.52 -1.84 -4.07
N ALA A 101 -10.62 -0.78 -4.89
CA ALA A 101 -11.37 0.41 -4.51
C ALA A 101 -12.88 0.20 -4.28
N TYR A 102 -13.44 -0.93 -4.75
CA TYR A 102 -14.85 -1.31 -4.53
C TYR A 102 -14.92 -2.80 -4.13
N PRO A 103 -15.24 -3.13 -2.85
CA PRO A 103 -15.43 -4.50 -2.41
C PRO A 103 -16.48 -5.25 -3.25
N GLY A 104 -16.15 -6.46 -3.69
CA GLY A 104 -16.95 -7.25 -4.64
C GLY A 104 -16.35 -7.32 -6.04
N LEU A 105 -15.43 -6.41 -6.38
CA LEU A 105 -14.45 -6.64 -7.44
C LEU A 105 -13.39 -7.65 -6.99
N VAL A 106 -12.81 -8.39 -7.94
CA VAL A 106 -11.82 -9.45 -7.64
C VAL A 106 -10.46 -9.09 -8.24
N PRO A 107 -9.41 -8.90 -7.43
CA PRO A 107 -8.07 -8.70 -7.95
C PRO A 107 -7.53 -10.02 -8.53
N GLN A 108 -6.77 -9.91 -9.62
CA GLN A 108 -6.08 -11.00 -10.28
C GLN A 108 -4.60 -10.67 -10.45
N VAL A 109 -3.78 -11.71 -10.41
CA VAL A 109 -2.34 -11.65 -10.65
C VAL A 109 -1.94 -12.59 -11.79
N SER A 110 -0.93 -12.17 -12.56
CA SER A 110 -0.30 -12.96 -13.61
C SER A 110 1.22 -12.96 -13.42
N GLY A 111 1.79 -14.16 -13.37
CA GLY A 111 3.22 -14.42 -13.44
C GLY A 111 3.74 -14.58 -14.87
N GLY A 112 2.99 -14.07 -15.86
CA GLY A 112 3.29 -14.22 -17.29
C GLY A 112 2.59 -15.41 -17.95
N LYS A 113 2.91 -15.63 -19.24
CA LYS A 113 2.28 -16.65 -20.11
C LYS A 113 0.74 -16.57 -20.18
N ASN A 114 0.18 -15.37 -20.00
CA ASN A 114 -1.26 -15.07 -20.03
C ASN A 114 -2.14 -15.89 -19.06
N LYS A 115 -1.56 -16.50 -18.02
CA LYS A 115 -2.30 -17.22 -16.98
C LYS A 115 -2.60 -16.27 -15.82
N TRP A 116 -3.88 -16.17 -15.47
CA TRP A 116 -4.38 -15.30 -14.41
C TRP A 116 -4.93 -16.13 -13.25
N ALA A 117 -4.63 -15.72 -12.02
CA ALA A 117 -5.19 -16.29 -10.81
C ALA A 117 -5.85 -15.18 -9.97
N ASP A 118 -7.02 -15.46 -9.39
CA ASP A 118 -7.63 -14.58 -8.40
C ASP A 118 -6.75 -14.57 -7.13
N ILE A 119 -6.44 -13.38 -6.60
CA ILE A 119 -5.56 -13.22 -5.43
C ILE A 119 -6.34 -12.84 -4.17
N LYS A 120 -5.89 -13.31 -3.01
CA LYS A 120 -6.50 -12.98 -1.70
C LYS A 120 -5.89 -11.70 -1.13
N PRO A 121 -6.62 -10.93 -0.28
CA PRO A 121 -6.14 -9.66 0.28
C PRO A 121 -4.80 -9.72 1.02
N ALA A 122 -4.42 -10.90 1.53
CA ALA A 122 -3.07 -11.22 1.97
C ALA A 122 -2.69 -12.61 1.41
N THR A 123 -1.58 -12.68 0.67
CA THR A 123 -1.10 -13.91 0.01
C THR A 123 0.40 -14.10 0.29
N ASP A 124 0.78 -15.25 0.82
CA ASP A 124 2.19 -15.60 1.07
C ASP A 124 2.91 -15.83 -0.28
N ILE A 125 3.96 -15.04 -0.52
CA ILE A 125 4.79 -15.08 -1.74
C ILE A 125 6.25 -15.42 -1.42
N THR A 126 6.54 -15.94 -0.22
CA THR A 126 7.92 -16.20 0.25
C THR A 126 8.72 -17.15 -0.66
N LYS A 127 8.03 -18.03 -1.41
CA LYS A 127 8.62 -18.99 -2.37
C LYS A 127 8.54 -18.54 -3.84
N LEU A 128 8.18 -17.27 -4.09
CA LEU A 128 7.97 -16.76 -5.44
C LEU A 128 9.31 -16.27 -6.04
N ASN A 129 9.84 -17.02 -7.01
CA ASN A 129 11.11 -16.69 -7.68
C ASN A 129 10.95 -15.62 -8.80
N MET A 130 10.00 -14.69 -8.64
CA MET A 130 9.69 -13.67 -9.64
C MET A 130 9.94 -12.28 -9.08
N GLN A 131 10.48 -11.37 -9.90
CA GLN A 131 10.71 -9.97 -9.53
C GLN A 131 9.55 -9.06 -9.91
N THR A 132 8.79 -9.40 -10.95
CA THR A 132 7.67 -8.59 -11.48
C THR A 132 6.40 -9.42 -11.56
N LEU A 133 5.29 -8.81 -11.16
CA LEU A 133 3.95 -9.34 -11.29
C LEU A 133 3.08 -8.36 -12.08
N ILE A 134 2.15 -8.88 -12.88
CA ILE A 134 1.14 -8.07 -13.56
C ILE A 134 -0.19 -8.26 -12.83
N PHE A 135 -0.83 -7.16 -12.48
CA PHE A 135 -2.10 -7.13 -11.77
C PHE A 135 -3.21 -6.57 -12.64
N ARG A 136 -4.43 -7.05 -12.43
CA ARG A 136 -5.66 -6.42 -12.93
C ARG A 136 -6.80 -6.74 -11.99
N THR A 137 -7.90 -6.02 -12.10
CA THR A 137 -9.14 -6.32 -11.40
C THR A 137 -10.16 -6.85 -12.40
N ARG A 138 -10.91 -7.90 -12.07
CA ARG A 138 -12.06 -8.37 -12.85
C ARG A 138 -13.39 -8.01 -12.21
N ASN A 139 -14.44 -7.88 -13.01
CA ASN A 139 -15.81 -7.87 -12.50
C ASN A 139 -16.23 -9.26 -11.99
N ALA A 140 -17.35 -9.30 -11.25
CA ALA A 140 -17.90 -10.54 -10.70
C ALA A 140 -18.19 -11.59 -11.79
N ALA A 141 -18.65 -11.14 -12.98
CA ALA A 141 -18.95 -12.00 -14.12
C ALA A 141 -17.73 -12.49 -14.94
N ASN A 142 -16.51 -12.03 -14.61
CA ASN A 142 -15.27 -12.33 -15.35
C ASN A 142 -15.35 -12.02 -16.86
N SER A 143 -16.14 -11.01 -17.23
CA SER A 143 -16.35 -10.55 -18.62
C SER A 143 -15.62 -9.24 -18.92
N ARG A 144 -15.28 -8.46 -17.89
CA ARG A 144 -14.59 -7.16 -17.99
C ARG A 144 -13.46 -7.06 -16.98
N TYR A 145 -12.42 -6.34 -17.37
CA TYR A 145 -11.16 -6.18 -16.64
C TYR A 145 -10.76 -4.72 -16.54
N SER A 146 -9.96 -4.37 -15.53
CA SER A 146 -9.24 -3.11 -15.48
C SER A 146 -8.13 -3.06 -16.53
N VAL A 147 -7.49 -1.89 -16.66
CA VAL A 147 -6.14 -1.81 -17.23
C VAL A 147 -5.19 -2.69 -16.40
N GLU A 148 -4.24 -3.33 -17.07
CA GLU A 148 -3.18 -4.11 -16.44
C GLU A 148 -2.11 -3.17 -15.85
N ASP A 149 -1.75 -3.39 -14.59
CA ASP A 149 -0.71 -2.64 -13.88
C ASP A 149 0.48 -3.55 -13.56
N LYS A 150 1.69 -2.99 -13.54
CA LYS A 150 2.93 -3.75 -13.33
C LYS A 150 3.53 -3.39 -11.98
N TYR A 151 3.66 -4.40 -11.13
CA TYR A 151 4.25 -4.24 -9.80
C TYR A 151 5.59 -4.97 -9.73
N VAL A 152 6.63 -4.25 -9.33
CA VAL A 152 7.93 -4.83 -8.99
C VAL A 152 7.89 -5.19 -7.50
N LEU A 153 8.21 -6.43 -7.17
CA LEU A 153 8.10 -6.98 -5.81
C LEU A 153 9.22 -6.50 -4.88
N GLU A 154 10.36 -6.14 -5.45
CA GLU A 154 11.42 -5.42 -4.74
C GLU A 154 11.07 -3.94 -4.68
N GLN A 155 11.21 -3.34 -3.50
CA GLN A 155 11.06 -1.89 -3.36
C GLN A 155 12.16 -1.19 -4.18
N PRO A 156 11.82 -0.18 -5.00
CA PRO A 156 12.84 0.60 -5.70
C PRO A 156 13.65 1.37 -4.65
N LYS A 157 14.91 0.97 -4.44
CA LYS A 157 15.79 1.58 -3.44
C LYS A 157 15.83 3.09 -3.62
N ASN A 158 15.50 3.82 -2.57
CA ASN A 158 15.46 5.28 -2.57
C ASN A 158 16.84 5.85 -2.88
N VAL A 159 16.93 7.08 -3.41
CA VAL A 159 18.23 7.68 -3.77
C VAL A 159 19.19 7.68 -2.57
N LEU A 160 18.69 7.96 -1.36
CA LEU A 160 19.49 7.90 -0.12
C LEU A 160 20.01 6.48 0.17
N GLU A 161 19.16 5.44 0.07
CA GLU A 161 19.58 4.04 0.26
C GLU A 161 20.63 3.63 -0.77
N ARG A 162 20.48 4.03 -2.03
CA ARG A 162 21.47 3.76 -3.09
C ARG A 162 22.79 4.47 -2.85
N LEU A 163 22.77 5.69 -2.31
CA LEU A 163 23.98 6.43 -1.92
C LEU A 163 24.66 5.80 -0.69
N VAL A 164 23.89 5.28 0.28
CA VAL A 164 24.42 4.52 1.43
C VAL A 164 25.07 3.21 0.98
N GLU A 165 24.40 2.42 0.13
CA GLU A 165 24.96 1.18 -0.40
C GLU A 165 26.20 1.40 -1.28
N ALA A 166 26.23 2.50 -2.04
CA ALA A 166 27.40 2.89 -2.81
C ALA A 166 28.56 3.45 -1.96
N GLY A 167 28.39 3.57 -0.63
CA GLY A 167 29.38 4.15 0.28
C GLY A 167 29.61 5.66 0.09
N LEU A 168 28.70 6.35 -0.60
CA LEU A 168 28.80 7.78 -0.91
C LEU A 168 28.29 8.66 0.24
N ILE A 169 27.39 8.16 1.07
CA ILE A 169 26.94 8.80 2.32
C ILE A 169 26.86 7.77 3.44
N ASN A 170 27.08 8.20 4.68
CA ASN A 170 26.78 7.37 5.85
C ASN A 170 25.26 7.31 6.07
N ALA A 171 24.75 6.18 6.57
CA ALA A 171 23.35 6.07 6.96
C ALA A 171 23.01 7.13 8.05
N PRO A 172 21.90 7.88 7.92
CA PRO A 172 21.57 8.95 8.85
C PRO A 172 21.23 8.41 10.24
N SER A 173 22.04 8.76 11.23
CA SER A 173 21.82 8.42 12.64
C SER A 173 20.50 9.00 13.15
N GLY A 174 19.57 8.15 13.58
CA GLY A 174 18.42 8.55 14.40
C GLY A 174 17.03 8.46 13.76
N MET A 175 16.90 8.15 12.47
CA MET A 175 15.61 7.63 11.97
C MET A 175 15.49 6.16 12.33
N GLY A 176 14.85 5.89 13.46
CA GLY A 176 14.38 4.56 13.81
C GLY A 176 13.50 4.05 12.68
N ILE A 177 13.97 3.00 12.04
CA ILE A 177 13.25 2.27 11.00
C ILE A 177 11.86 1.88 11.56
N PRO A 178 10.74 2.22 10.89
CA PRO A 178 9.42 1.85 11.38
C PRO A 178 9.28 0.32 11.43
N PRO A 179 8.57 -0.25 12.44
CA PRO A 179 8.46 -1.70 12.59
C PRO A 179 8.00 -2.39 11.31
N GLY A 180 8.83 -3.30 10.79
CA GLY A 180 8.62 -3.99 9.50
C GLY A 180 9.46 -3.48 8.32
N PHE A 181 10.41 -2.56 8.55
CA PHE A 181 11.30 -2.01 7.50
C PHE A 181 12.80 -2.30 7.79
N GLU A 182 13.10 -3.20 8.74
CA GLU A 182 14.46 -3.51 9.20
C GLU A 182 15.30 -4.22 8.13
N THR A 183 16.42 -3.62 7.74
CA THR A 183 17.41 -4.23 6.86
C THR A 183 18.32 -5.17 7.65
N SER A 184 18.45 -6.41 7.19
CA SER A 184 19.30 -7.43 7.81
C SER A 184 20.79 -7.21 7.51
N THR A 185 21.43 -6.25 8.19
CA THR A 185 22.89 -6.07 8.17
C THR A 185 23.52 -6.51 9.49
N SER A 186 23.67 -7.83 9.64
CA SER A 186 24.47 -8.42 10.72
C SER A 186 25.97 -8.14 10.48
N THR A 187 26.47 -7.00 10.97
CA THR A 187 27.92 -6.75 11.01
C THR A 187 28.57 -7.70 12.02
N GLN A 188 29.11 -8.82 11.54
CA GLN A 188 29.97 -9.68 12.34
C GLN A 188 31.16 -8.88 12.86
N LYS A 189 31.25 -8.74 14.19
CA LYS A 189 32.39 -8.14 14.86
C LYS A 189 33.60 -9.08 14.78
N LYS A 190 34.39 -8.98 13.71
CA LYS A 190 35.69 -9.66 13.61
C LYS A 190 36.60 -9.16 14.73
N SER A 191 36.94 -10.05 15.66
CA SER A 191 38.02 -9.83 16.61
C SER A 191 39.36 -9.90 15.88
N ALA A 192 40.08 -8.78 15.83
CA ALA A 192 41.49 -8.74 15.48
C ALA A 192 42.22 -8.07 16.65
N GLY A 193 43.05 -8.84 17.35
CA GLY A 193 43.92 -8.30 18.40
C GLY A 193 45.18 -7.70 17.76
N THR A 194 45.66 -6.60 18.32
CA THR A 194 46.98 -6.04 18.01
C THR A 194 47.69 -5.77 19.33
N GLY A 195 48.95 -6.19 19.40
CA GLY A 195 49.76 -6.10 20.62
C GLY A 195 50.18 -4.68 20.99
N ASN A 196 50.67 -4.58 22.22
CA ASN A 196 51.26 -3.39 22.84
C ASN A 196 52.51 -2.91 22.05
N PRO A 197 52.93 -1.64 22.22
CA PRO A 197 54.04 -1.45 23.15
C PRO A 197 53.94 -0.27 24.13
N SER A 198 54.56 -0.50 25.29
CA SER A 198 55.25 0.44 26.20
C SER A 198 55.73 1.78 25.59
N SER A 199 55.86 2.91 26.29
CA SER A 199 55.88 3.25 27.73
C SER A 199 55.43 4.74 27.91
N SER A 200 55.45 5.47 29.04
CA SER A 200 56.07 5.35 30.38
C SER A 200 55.39 6.33 31.38
N SER A 201 55.45 6.00 32.69
CA SER A 201 55.59 6.94 33.85
C SER A 201 54.72 8.22 33.91
N GLN A 202 53.81 8.45 34.87
CA GLN A 202 54.01 8.73 36.32
C GLN A 202 52.59 8.97 36.97
N THR A 203 52.31 9.01 38.28
CA THR A 203 53.03 8.78 39.56
C THR A 203 52.03 8.48 40.72
N ASN A 204 52.57 8.04 41.87
CA ASN A 204 52.28 8.35 43.30
C ASN A 204 50.97 9.07 43.73
N THR A 205 50.41 8.90 44.94
CA THR A 205 50.60 8.00 46.12
C THR A 205 49.49 8.32 47.14
N GLY A 206 49.17 7.40 48.06
CA GLY A 206 48.57 7.73 49.36
C GLY A 206 47.14 7.25 49.53
#